data_AF-A0A3D0RRN9-F1
#
_entry.id   AF-A0A3D0RRN9-F1
#
_cell.length_a   1.000
_cell.length_b   1.000
_cell.length_c   1.000
_cell.angle_alpha   90.00
_cell.angle_beta   90.00
_cell.angle_gamma   90.00
#
_symmetry.space_group_name_H-M   'P 1'
#
loop_
_entity.id
_entity.type
_entity.pdbx_description
1 polymer ?
#
loop_
_entity_poly.entity_id
_entity_poly.type
_entity_poly.pdbx_seq_one_letter_code
_entity_poly.pdbx_strand_id
1 'polypeptide(L)' 'MEAVECRSDTEYAERPLSLVWEGRRYEIAEIISRWQGPSEKGFRVKTVEGFAFELTYQEISDDWHVQPI' A
#
# COMPACT_ATOMS: atom_id res chain seq x y z
N MET A 1 -10.20 -0.90 -11.91
CA MET A 1 -10.70 -1.38 -10.61
C MET A 1 -9.60 -1.08 -9.63
N GLU A 2 -9.71 0.04 -8.93
CA GLU A 2 -8.61 0.69 -8.20
C GLU A 2 -8.43 -0.02 -6.85
N ALA A 3 -7.32 -0.75 -6.68
CA ALA A 3 -7.07 -1.62 -5.52
C ALA A 3 -6.64 -0.86 -4.25
N VAL A 4 -6.33 0.43 -4.36
CA VAL A 4 -5.78 1.24 -3.27
C VAL A 4 -6.48 2.60 -3.24
N GLU A 5 -7.29 2.84 -2.20
CA GLU A 5 -7.89 4.15 -1.96
C GLU A 5 -6.84 5.08 -1.32
N CYS A 6 -6.08 5.78 -2.16
CA CYS A 6 -5.26 6.90 -1.75
C CYS A 6 -6.15 8.14 -1.59
N ARG A 7 -6.38 8.59 -0.35
CA ARG A 7 -7.10 9.85 -0.12
C ARG A 7 -6.18 11.01 -0.50
N SER A 8 -6.31 11.50 -1.73
CA SER A 8 -5.69 12.75 -2.20
C SER A 8 -6.40 13.95 -1.58
N ASP A 9 -6.13 14.24 -0.32
CA ASP A 9 -6.38 15.58 0.23
C ASP A 9 -5.07 16.07 0.84
N THR A 10 -4.40 16.92 0.06
CA THR A 10 -3.43 17.92 0.52
C THR A 10 -2.25 17.37 1.33
N GLU A 11 -1.10 17.27 0.65
CA GLU A 11 0.20 16.75 1.13
C GLU A 11 0.40 15.24 0.90
N TYR A 12 1.02 14.94 -0.25
CA TYR A 12 1.86 13.77 -0.55
C TYR A 12 1.45 12.42 0.08
N ALA A 13 1.12 11.45 -0.77
CA ALA A 13 0.79 10.06 -0.45
C ALA A 13 1.83 9.36 0.47
N GLU A 14 1.81 9.66 1.77
CA GLU A 14 2.81 9.16 2.72
C GLU A 14 2.29 8.05 3.62
N ARG A 15 0.97 7.84 3.74
CA ARG A 15 0.43 6.74 4.55
C ARG A 15 -0.85 6.12 3.98
N PRO A 16 -0.78 4.94 3.33
CA PRO A 16 -1.98 4.17 3.06
C PRO A 16 -2.66 3.82 4.41
N LEU A 17 -3.92 4.23 4.57
CA LEU A 17 -4.70 4.00 5.80
C LEU A 17 -5.44 2.66 5.75
N SER A 18 -5.81 2.22 4.55
CA SER A 18 -6.47 0.94 4.32
C SER A 18 -6.20 0.47 2.91
N LEU A 19 -6.04 -0.84 2.73
CA LEU A 19 -5.84 -1.50 1.44
C LEU A 19 -7.02 -2.41 1.13
N VAL A 20 -7.37 -2.58 -0.14
CA VAL A 20 -8.37 -3.57 -0.55
C VAL A 20 -7.66 -4.74 -1.21
N TRP A 21 -7.70 -5.90 -0.57
CA TRP A 21 -7.08 -7.13 -1.05
C TRP A 21 -8.14 -8.23 -1.18
N GLU A 22 -8.23 -8.85 -2.36
CA GLU A 22 -9.21 -9.91 -2.68
C GLU A 22 -10.67 -9.52 -2.35
N GLY A 23 -11.04 -8.26 -2.59
CA GLY A 23 -12.39 -7.74 -2.29
C GLY A 23 -12.67 -7.53 -0.80
N ARG A 24 -11.67 -7.65 0.07
CA ARG A 24 -11.74 -7.31 1.49
C ARG A 24 -10.90 -6.07 1.78
N ARG A 25 -11.46 -5.17 2.58
CA ARG A 25 -10.74 -3.99 3.07
C ARG A 25 -9.99 -4.37 4.34
N TYR A 26 -8.70 -4.11 4.35
CA TYR A 26 -7.84 -4.24 5.53
C TYR A 26 -7.38 -2.86 5.99
N GLU A 27 -7.56 -2.57 7.27
CA GLU A 27 -7.09 -1.33 7.87
C GLU A 27 -5.63 -1.47 8.28
N ILE A 28 -4.80 -0.52 7.87
CA ILE A 28 -3.37 -0.49 8.14
C ILE A 28 -3.17 0.12 9.54
N ALA A 29 -2.64 -0.66 10.46
CA ALA A 29 -2.27 -0.21 11.80
C ALA A 29 -0.99 0.64 11.78
N GLU A 30 0.03 0.18 11.06
CA GLU A 30 1.33 0.86 10.98
C GLU A 30 2.09 0.48 9.71
N ILE A 31 3.01 1.36 9.29
CA ILE A 31 3.94 1.08 8.20
C ILE A 31 5.23 0.58 8.81
N ILE A 32 5.54 -0.69 8.58
CA ILE A 32 6.75 -1.33 9.07
C ILE A 32 7.98 -0.79 8.34
N SER A 33 7.88 -0.63 7.02
CA SER A 33 9.00 -0.17 6.20
C SER A 33 8.52 0.48 4.91
N ARG A 34 9.31 1.39 4.35
CA ARG A 34 9.09 1.98 3.03
C ARG A 34 10.41 2.04 2.29
N TRP A 35 10.39 1.72 1.00
CA TRP A 35 11.54 1.85 0.12
C TRP A 35 11.12 2.48 -1.20
N GLN A 36 12.01 3.29 -1.75
CA GLN A 36 11.87 3.85 -3.08
C GLN A 36 13.08 3.39 -3.88
N GLY A 37 12.82 2.56 -4.89
CA GLY A 37 13.76 2.23 -5.93
C GLY A 37 13.78 3.32 -7.02
N PRO A 38 14.67 3.19 -8.02
CA PRO A 38 14.75 4.13 -9.13
C PRO A 38 13.54 4.10 -10.08
N SER A 39 12.66 3.09 -10.01
CA SER A 39 11.45 2.98 -10.86
C SER A 39 10.29 2.24 -10.17
N GLU A 40 10.37 2.08 -8.85
CA GLU A 40 9.38 1.36 -8.05
C GLU A 40 9.34 1.91 -6.64
N LYS A 41 8.18 1.85 -5.99
CA LYS A 41 8.00 2.26 -4.59
C LYS A 41 7.36 1.12 -3.84
N GLY A 42 8.01 0.64 -2.80
CA GLY A 42 7.49 -0.43 -1.96
C GLY A 42 7.18 0.05 -0.55
N PHE A 43 6.12 -0.49 0.02
CA PHE A 43 5.61 -0.17 1.35
C PHE A 43 5.25 -1.46 2.05
N ARG A 44 5.91 -1.75 3.16
CA ARG A 44 5.53 -2.83 4.06
C ARG A 44 4.65 -2.27 5.16
N VAL A 45 3.42 -2.75 5.22
CA VAL A 45 2.41 -2.32 6.17
C VAL A 45 1.96 -3.49 7.03
N LYS A 46 1.49 -3.19 8.23
CA LYS A 46 0.85 -4.13 9.14
C LYS A 46 -0.59 -3.70 9.35
N THR A 47 -1.51 -4.64 9.30
CA THR A 47 -2.92 -4.38 9.54
C THR A 47 -3.25 -4.45 11.04
N VAL A 48 -4.40 -3.88 11.40
CA VAL A 48 -4.95 -3.97 12.76
C VAL A 48 -5.21 -5.42 13.18
N GLU A 49 -5.49 -6.30 12.22
CA GLU A 49 -5.65 -7.74 12.45
C GLU A 49 -4.32 -8.48 12.65
N GLY A 50 -3.18 -7.79 12.47
CA GLY A 50 -1.84 -8.32 12.65
C GLY A 50 -1.21 -8.92 11.39
N PHE A 51 -1.90 -8.88 10.25
CA PHE A 51 -1.36 -9.33 8.97
C PHE A 51 -0.36 -8.31 8.41
N ALA A 52 0.71 -8.80 7.79
CA ALA A 52 1.62 -7.94 7.06
C ALA A 52 1.29 -7.99 5.57
N PHE A 53 1.36 -6.84 4.92
CA PHE A 53 1.24 -6.71 3.48
C PHE A 53 2.39 -5.88 2.92
N GLU A 54 2.80 -6.23 1.72
CA GLU A 54 3.72 -5.48 0.91
C GLU A 54 2.95 -4.85 -0.25
N LEU A 55 2.99 -3.53 -0.35
CA LEU A 55 2.46 -2.78 -1.48
C LEU A 55 3.63 -2.28 -2.33
N THR A 56 3.72 -2.75 -3.57
CA THR A 56 4.73 -2.36 -4.54
C THR A 56 4.05 -1.63 -5.69
N TYR A 57 4.29 -0.32 -5.77
CA TYR A 57 3.88 0.51 -6.87
C TYR A 57 4.93 0.45 -7.99
N GLN A 58 4.50 -0.01 -9.16
CA GLN A 58 5.33 -0.09 -10.36
C GLN A 58 5.07 1.15 -11.21
N GLU A 59 6.02 2.09 -11.25
CA GLU A 59 5.88 3.35 -12.01
C GLU A 59 5.77 3.12 -13.52
N ILE A 60 6.30 1.99 -14.02
CA ILE A 60 6.30 1.61 -15.44
C ILE A 60 4.89 1.23 -15.91
N SER A 61 4.13 0.52 -15.07
CA SER A 61 2.79 0.01 -15.41
C SER A 61 1.68 0.84 -14.77
N ASP A 62 2.03 1.82 -13.94
CA ASP A 62 1.09 2.59 -13.11
C ASP A 62 0.17 1.67 -12.28
N ASP A 63 0.71 0.54 -11.80
CA ASP A 63 -0.07 -0.50 -11.13
C ASP A 63 0.45 -0.74 -9.70
N TRP A 64 -0.48 -1.08 -8.80
CA TRP A 64 -0.20 -1.39 -7.41
C TRP A 64 -0.28 -2.91 -7.21
N HIS A 65 0.88 -3.52 -7.01
CA HIS A 65 0.95 -4.88 -6.53
C HIS A 65 0.81 -4.91 -5.02
N VAL A 66 -0.12 -5.70 -4.52
CA VAL A 66 -0.27 -5.96 -3.09
C VAL A 66 0.00 -7.43 -2.86
N GLN A 67 0.76 -7.79 -1.83
CA GLN A 67 1.11 -9.18 -1.52
C GLN A 67 1.13 -9.38 0.00
N PRO A 68 0.44 -10.40 0.54
CA PRO A 68 0.56 -10.76 1.95
C PRO A 68 1.93 -11.41 2.24
N ILE A 69 2.45 -11.22 3.46
CA ILE A 69 3.76 -11.73 3.93
C ILE A 69 3.62 -12.63 5.16
#